data_AF-A0A6C0CTP8-F1
#
_entry.id   AF-A0A6C0CTP8-F1
#
_cell.length_a   1.000
_cell.length_b   1.000
_cell.length_c   1.000
_cell.angle_alpha   90.00
_cell.angle_beta   90.00
_cell.angle_gamma   90.00
#
_symmetry.space_group_name_H-M   'P 1'
#
loop_
_entity.id
_entity.type
_entity.pdbx_description
1 polymer ?
#
loop_
_entity_poly.entity_id
_entity_poly.type
_entity_poly.pdbx_seq_one_letter_code
_entity_poly.pdbx_strand_id
1 'polypeptide(L)' 'MIFKNTNLSIPILDNETNEEHICRSWFVAKNIHLVEHGEMNMNTLIGYSHIHLKIELFNHQFNTDVMNTYKLLKKNLYCI' A
#
# COMPACT_ATOMS: atom_id res chain seq x y z
N MET A 1 -2.58 25.38 -1.36
CA MET A 1 -2.87 24.05 -0.80
C MET A 1 -1.92 23.84 0.36
N ILE A 2 -2.40 23.81 1.60
CA ILE A 2 -1.54 23.60 2.78
C ILE A 2 -1.28 22.11 2.86
N PHE A 3 -0.03 21.69 2.64
CA PHE A 3 0.38 20.31 2.88
C PHE A 3 0.31 20.06 4.38
N LYS A 4 -0.63 19.23 4.82
CA LYS A 4 -0.62 18.72 6.19
C LYS A 4 0.47 17.66 6.25
N ASN A 5 1.41 17.82 7.18
CA ASN A 5 2.32 16.72 7.52
C ASN A 5 1.49 15.62 8.19
N THR A 6 1.14 14.60 7.42
CA THR A 6 0.45 13.42 7.93
C THR A 6 1.50 12.48 8.50
N ASN A 7 1.69 12.50 9.81
CA ASN A 7 2.51 11.51 10.51
C ASN A 7 1.82 10.14 10.39
N LEU A 8 2.28 9.36 9.43
CA LEU A 8 1.78 8.03 9.13
C LEU A 8 2.68 6.99 9.78
N SER A 9 2.11 6.25 10.72
CA SER A 9 2.73 5.06 11.28
C SER A 9 2.17 3.83 10.55
N ILE A 10 3.02 3.16 9.79
CA ILE A 10 2.68 1.91 9.11
C ILE A 10 3.18 0.78 10.02
N PRO A 11 2.31 -0.16 10.43
CA PRO A 11 2.72 -1.23 11.32
C PRO A 11 3.74 -2.15 10.63
N ILE A 12 4.82 -2.45 11.34
CA ILE A 12 5.81 -3.47 10.97
C ILE A 12 5.15 -4.84 11.17
N LEU A 13 5.33 -5.75 10.21
CA LEU A 13 4.83 -7.12 10.34
C LEU A 13 5.89 -8.06 10.93
N ASP A 14 5.41 -9.16 11.51
CA ASP A 14 6.28 -10.25 11.96
C ASP A 14 7.09 -10.80 10.77
N ASN A 15 8.42 -10.83 10.93
CA ASN A 15 9.39 -11.25 9.91
C ASN A 15 9.45 -10.37 8.65
N GLU A 16 8.93 -9.13 8.70
CA GLU A 16 9.14 -8.15 7.64
C GLU A 16 10.57 -7.63 7.65
N THR A 17 11.23 -7.72 6.49
CA THR A 17 12.54 -7.11 6.26
C THR A 17 12.41 -5.59 6.13
N ASN A 18 13.51 -4.87 6.36
CA ASN A 18 13.51 -3.41 6.19
C ASN A 18 13.14 -2.98 4.75
N GLU A 19 13.55 -3.76 3.74
CA GLU A 19 13.24 -3.45 2.34
C GLU A 19 11.74 -3.61 2.03
N GLU A 20 11.12 -4.68 2.53
CA GLU A 20 9.67 -4.90 2.45
C GLU A 20 8.89 -3.78 3.16
N HIS A 21 9.34 -3.38 4.35
CA HIS A 21 8.72 -2.29 5.11
C HIS A 21 8.82 -0.95 4.36
N ILE A 22 9.97 -0.66 3.76
CA ILE A 22 10.19 0.54 2.95
C ILE A 22 9.28 0.51 1.71
N CYS A 23 9.19 -0.63 1.02
CA CYS A 23 8.32 -0.76 -0.15
C CYS A 23 6.84 -0.53 0.21
N ARG A 24 6.37 -1.13 1.31
CA ARG A 24 5.02 -0.85 1.84
C ARG A 24 4.82 0.61 2.20
N SER A 25 5.82 1.25 2.77
CA SER A 25 5.77 2.66 3.13
C SER A 25 5.61 3.55 1.91
N TRP A 26 6.35 3.26 0.83
CA TRP A 26 6.18 3.93 -0.45
C TRP A 26 4.82 3.65 -1.10
N PHE A 27 4.33 2.41 -1.03
CA PHE A 27 3.01 2.06 -1.53
C PHE A 27 1.91 2.91 -0.88
N VAL A 28 1.95 3.04 0.45
CA VAL A 28 0.98 3.83 1.22
C VAL A 28 1.16 5.32 0.93
N ALA A 29 2.39 5.84 0.98
CA ALA A 29 2.68 7.25 0.76
C ALA A 29 2.19 7.74 -0.61
N LYS A 30 2.36 6.93 -1.66
CA LYS A 30 1.89 7.25 -3.02
C LYS A 30 0.37 7.40 -3.10
N ASN A 31 -0.37 6.57 -2.36
CA ASN A 31 -1.82 6.47 -2.46
C ASN A 31 -2.56 7.24 -1.35
N ILE A 32 -1.84 8.00 -0.51
CA ILE A 32 -2.44 8.67 0.65
C ILE A 32 -3.51 9.70 0.28
N HIS A 33 -3.40 10.31 -0.89
CA HIS A 33 -4.40 11.24 -1.43
C HIS A 33 -5.81 10.64 -1.49
N LEU A 34 -5.94 9.32 -1.71
CA LEU A 34 -7.23 8.62 -1.72
C LEU A 34 -7.87 8.63 -0.32
N VAL A 35 -7.05 8.57 0.73
CA VAL A 35 -7.52 8.67 2.12
C VAL A 35 -7.88 10.13 2.44
N GLU A 36 -7.05 11.08 2.01
CA GLU A 36 -7.29 12.51 2.22
C GLU A 36 -8.58 13.01 1.52
N HIS A 37 -8.94 12.39 0.39
CA HIS A 37 -10.18 12.67 -0.34
C HIS A 37 -11.39 11.85 0.15
N GLY A 38 -11.22 10.94 1.12
CA GLY A 38 -12.29 10.09 1.63
C GLY A 38 -12.72 8.96 0.68
N GLU A 39 -11.96 8.68 -0.36
CA GLU A 39 -12.21 7.60 -1.32
C GLU A 39 -11.80 6.23 -0.77
N MET A 40 -10.87 6.20 0.18
CA MET A 40 -10.36 4.96 0.78
C MET A 40 -10.10 5.11 2.28
N ASN A 41 -10.35 4.04 3.05
CA ASN A 41 -9.95 3.98 4.45
C ASN A 41 -8.44 3.68 4.58
N MET A 42 -7.79 4.32 5.55
CA MET A 42 -6.39 4.09 5.89
C MET A 42 -6.04 2.61 6.09
N ASN A 43 -6.88 1.87 6.82
CA ASN A 43 -6.69 0.44 7.09
C ASN A 43 -6.78 -0.39 5.80
N THR A 44 -7.68 0.00 4.88
CA THR A 44 -7.79 -0.63 3.56
C THR A 44 -6.53 -0.39 2.74
N LEU A 45 -6.01 0.84 2.75
CA LEU A 45 -4.77 1.18 2.04
C LEU A 45 -3.56 0.42 2.63
N ILE A 46 -3.46 0.34 3.96
CA ILE A 46 -2.45 -0.47 4.63
C ILE A 46 -2.60 -1.94 4.22
N GLY A 47 -3.82 -2.48 4.21
CA GLY A 47 -4.09 -3.85 3.73
C GLY A 47 -3.60 -4.09 2.30
N TYR A 48 -3.85 -3.15 1.38
CA TYR A 48 -3.33 -3.25 0.01
C TYR A 48 -1.81 -3.18 -0.07
N SER A 49 -1.13 -2.47 0.83
CA SER A 49 0.35 -2.54 0.91
C SER A 49 0.86 -3.94 1.26
N HIS A 50 0.11 -4.74 2.03
CA HIS A 50 0.50 -6.12 2.34
C HIS A 50 0.25 -7.04 1.14
N ILE A 51 -0.89 -6.82 0.47
CA ILE A 51 -1.25 -7.53 -0.76
C ILE A 51 -0.19 -7.30 -1.83
N HIS A 52 0.38 -6.09 -1.91
CA HIS A 52 1.49 -5.78 -2.80
C HIS A 52 2.67 -6.74 -2.60
N LEU A 53 3.20 -6.86 -1.38
CA LEU A 53 4.29 -7.81 -1.08
C LEU A 53 3.89 -9.25 -1.41
N LYS A 54 2.67 -9.67 -1.07
CA LYS A 54 2.18 -11.03 -1.37
C LYS A 54 2.15 -11.34 -2.86
N ILE A 55 1.80 -10.36 -3.70
CA ILE A 55 1.77 -10.53 -5.15
C ILE A 55 3.18 -10.49 -5.72
N GLU A 56 4.00 -9.49 -5.37
CA GLU A 56 5.30 -9.31 -6.02
C GLU A 56 6.36 -10.32 -5.59
N LEU A 57 6.42 -10.68 -4.30
CA LEU A 57 7.43 -11.60 -3.78
C LEU A 57 7.00 -13.08 -3.88
N PHE A 58 5.71 -13.35 -3.68
CA PHE A 58 5.21 -14.72 -3.54
C PHE A 58 4.28 -15.14 -4.70
N ASN A 59 4.03 -14.25 -5.68
CA ASN A 59 3.13 -14.49 -6.81
C ASN A 59 1.72 -14.97 -6.38
N HIS A 60 1.24 -14.52 -5.21
CA HIS A 60 -0.10 -14.85 -4.75
C HIS A 60 -1.15 -14.22 -5.66
N GLN A 61 -2.27 -14.93 -5.82
CA GLN A 61 -3.45 -14.43 -6.51
C GLN A 61 -4.58 -14.25 -5.50
N PHE A 62 -5.26 -13.12 -5.58
CA PHE A 62 -6.44 -12.82 -4.76
C PHE A 62 -7.70 -12.84 -5.65
N ASN A 63 -8.87 -12.65 -5.04
CA ASN A 63 -10.11 -12.55 -5.80
C ASN A 63 -10.07 -11.37 -6.80
N THR A 64 -10.93 -11.43 -7.81
CA THR A 64 -10.95 -10.48 -8.93
C THR A 64 -11.08 -9.03 -8.49
N ASP A 65 -11.91 -8.75 -7.49
CA ASP A 65 -12.17 -7.39 -7.00
C ASP A 65 -10.92 -6.81 -6.31
N VAL A 66 -10.27 -7.60 -5.46
CA VAL A 66 -9.01 -7.24 -4.81
C VAL A 66 -7.92 -7.00 -5.86
N MET A 67 -7.82 -7.86 -6.86
CA MET A 67 -6.82 -7.73 -7.92
C MET A 67 -7.06 -6.50 -8.79
N ASN A 68 -8.31 -6.14 -9.08
CA ASN A 68 -8.65 -4.94 -9.85
C ASN A 68 -8.26 -3.67 -9.10
N THR A 69 -8.64 -3.56 -7.83
CA THR A 69 -8.24 -2.42 -6.99
C THR A 69 -6.73 -2.34 -6.82
N TYR A 70 -6.06 -3.48 -6.59
CA TYR A 70 -4.60 -3.51 -6.50
C TYR A 70 -3.92 -2.97 -7.76
N LYS A 71 -4.35 -3.40 -8.95
CA LYS A 71 -3.77 -2.94 -10.23
C LYS A 71 -3.90 -1.42 -10.40
N LEU A 72 -5.00 -0.82 -9.93
CA LEU A 72 -5.19 0.64 -9.95
C LEU A 72 -4.18 1.34 -9.02
N LEU A 73 -4.03 0.85 -7.79
CA LEU A 73 -3.12 1.42 -6.77
C LEU A 73 -1.63 1.25 -7.14
N LYS A 74 -1.29 0.10 -7.75
CA LYS A 74 0.09 -0.22 -8.14
C LYS A 74 0.59 0.68 -9.27
N LYS A 75 -0.27 1.19 -10.16
CA LYS A 75 0.12 1.88 -11.40
C LYS A 75 1.25 2.91 -11.21
N ASN A 76 2.44 2.68 -11.77
CA ASN A 76 3.65 3.51 -11.61
C ASN A 76 4.35 3.43 -10.23
N LEU A 77 4.12 2.38 -9.43
CA LEU A 77 4.96 2.05 -8.27
C LEU A 77 6.04 1.06 -8.69
N TYR A 78 7.29 1.41 -8.44
CA TYR A 78 8.46 0.55 -8.67
C TYR A 78 9.05 0.17 -7.31
N CYS A 79 8.41 -0.79 -6.64
CA CYS A 79 8.99 -1.51 -5.51
C CYS A 79 8.51 -2.99 -5.55
N ILE A 80 9.04 -3.80 -4.63
CA ILE A 80 9.43 -5.20 -4.85
C ILE A 80 8.52 -6.18 -4.10
#